data_AF-A0A8R1E5M8-F1
#
_entry.id   AF-A0A8R1E5M8-F1
#
_cell.length_a   1.000
_cell.length_b   1.000
_cell.length_c   1.000
_cell.angle_alpha   90.00
_cell.angle_beta   90.00
_cell.angle_gamma   90.00
#
_symmetry.space_group_name_H-M   'P 1'
#
loop_
_entity.id
_entity.type
_entity.pdbx_description
1 polymer ?
#
loop_
_entity_poly.entity_id
_entity_poly.type
_entity_poly.pdbx_seq_one_letter_code
_entity_poly.pdbx_strand_id
1 'polypeptide(L)' 'MRRKLADDVLFKLACKKPKALNKKRRKNLSEDVFGNQLARVHVGKQRTDDIQTRKVKALKKTPLVEATPNNDAVMEDE' A
#
# COMPACT_ATOMS: atom_id res chain seq x y z
N MET A 1 -13.50 18.01 -57.24
CA MET A 1 -13.46 19.04 -56.16
C MET A 1 -12.01 19.29 -55.77
N ARG A 2 -11.49 20.53 -55.83
CA ARG A 2 -10.09 20.81 -55.46
C ARG A 2 -9.97 20.94 -53.94
N ARG A 3 -9.09 20.18 -53.31
CA ARG A 3 -8.75 20.31 -51.89
C ARG A 3 -7.31 20.81 -51.77
N LYS A 4 -7.11 21.83 -50.92
CA LYS A 4 -5.80 22.35 -50.56
C LYS A 4 -5.60 22.09 -49.07
N LEU A 5 -4.90 21.00 -48.77
CA LEU A 5 -4.53 20.67 -47.40
C LEU A 5 -3.20 21.35 -47.08
N ALA A 6 -3.03 21.72 -45.82
CA ALA A 6 -1.77 22.26 -45.31
C ALA A 6 -0.72 21.15 -45.25
N ASP A 7 0.55 21.55 -45.28
CA ASP A 7 1.67 20.67 -44.96
C ASP A 7 1.63 20.23 -43.48
N ASP A 8 2.15 19.05 -43.19
CA ASP A 8 2.09 18.40 -41.87
C ASP A 8 2.78 19.24 -40.79
N VAL A 9 3.86 19.94 -41.14
CA VAL A 9 4.60 20.79 -40.22
C VAL A 9 3.76 22.02 -39.84
N LEU A 10 3.13 22.66 -40.84
CA LEU A 10 2.28 23.84 -40.64
C LEU A 10 1.06 23.50 -39.78
N PHE A 11 0.43 22.35 -40.01
CA PHE A 11 -0.71 21.89 -39.23
C PHE A 11 -0.35 21.64 -37.76
N LYS A 12 0.79 20.98 -37.48
CA LYS A 12 1.29 20.74 -36.12
C LYS A 12 1.62 22.03 -35.36
N LEU A 13 2.19 23.01 -36.06
CA LEU A 13 2.50 24.32 -35.47
C LEU A 13 1.23 25.08 -35.10
N ALA A 14 0.26 25.13 -36.01
CA ALA A 14 -1.02 25.80 -35.77
C ALA A 14 -1.81 25.18 -34.60
N CYS A 15 -1.74 23.85 -34.43
CA CYS A 15 -2.43 23.15 -33.34
C CYS A 15 -1.65 23.08 -32.02
N LYS A 16 -0.49 23.75 -31.90
CA LYS A 16 0.36 23.68 -30.71
C LYS A 16 -0.25 24.49 -29.56
N LYS A 17 -0.61 23.81 -28.47
CA LYS A 17 -1.09 24.45 -27.24
C LYS A 17 0.07 25.01 -26.40
N PRO A 18 -0.09 26.18 -25.75
CA PRO A 18 0.92 26.76 -24.89
C PRO A 18 1.18 25.87 -23.67
N LYS A 19 2.44 25.79 -23.22
CA LYS A 19 2.85 24.93 -22.10
C LYS A 19 2.20 25.33 -20.76
N ALA A 20 1.84 26.59 -20.60
CA ALA A 20 1.16 27.10 -19.40
C ALA A 20 -0.27 26.53 -19.24
N LEU A 21 -0.97 26.29 -20.35
CA LEU A 21 -2.32 25.73 -20.33
C LEU A 21 -2.31 24.23 -20.01
N ASN A 22 -1.25 23.53 -20.41
CA ASN A 22 -1.10 22.09 -20.18
C ASN A 22 -0.42 21.84 -18.83
N LYS A 23 -1.22 21.74 -17.76
CA LYS A 23 -0.71 21.37 -16.44
C LYS A 23 -0.03 19.99 -16.49
N LYS A 24 1.29 19.97 -16.26
CA LYS A 24 2.05 18.72 -16.16
C LYS A 24 1.61 17.97 -14.91
N ARG A 25 1.03 16.78 -15.07
CA ARG A 25 0.72 15.90 -13.93
C ARG A 25 2.02 15.40 -13.32
N ARG A 26 2.18 15.58 -12.01
CA ARG A 26 3.28 15.00 -11.22
C ARG A 26 2.75 13.71 -10.56
N LYS A 27 3.49 12.60 -10.67
CA LYS A 27 3.07 11.31 -10.09
C LYS A 27 2.91 11.44 -8.58
N ASN A 28 1.86 10.83 -8.03
CA ASN A 28 1.53 10.83 -6.59
C ASN A 28 1.18 12.20 -5.98
N LEU A 29 1.00 13.25 -6.77
CA LEU A 29 0.51 14.55 -6.34
C LEU A 29 -0.85 14.83 -7.00
N SER A 30 -1.89 15.02 -6.19
CA SER A 30 -3.24 15.39 -6.63
C SER A 30 -3.65 16.72 -6.02
N GLU A 31 -4.62 17.38 -6.64
CA GLU A 31 -5.23 18.60 -6.10
C GLU A 31 -6.70 18.33 -5.81
N ASP A 32 -7.16 18.83 -4.68
CA ASP A 32 -8.56 18.82 -4.26
C ASP A 32 -9.35 19.95 -4.96
N VAL A 33 -10.69 19.87 -4.91
CA VAL A 33 -11.62 20.87 -5.49
C VAL A 33 -11.36 22.27 -4.91
N PHE A 34 -10.87 22.34 -3.66
CA PHE A 34 -10.49 23.58 -2.98
C PHE A 34 -9.06 24.04 -3.25
N GLY A 35 -8.30 23.35 -4.11
CA GLY A 35 -6.92 23.72 -4.46
C GLY A 35 -5.85 23.21 -3.48
N ASN A 36 -6.21 22.39 -2.49
CA ASN A 36 -5.25 21.76 -1.58
C ASN A 36 -4.41 20.71 -2.31
N GLN A 37 -3.09 20.71 -2.10
CA GLN A 37 -2.18 19.72 -2.67
C GLN A 37 -2.06 18.50 -1.76
N LEU A 38 -2.41 17.33 -2.28
CA LEU A 38 -2.35 16.05 -1.58
C LEU A 38 -1.27 15.16 -2.18
N ALA A 39 -0.39 14.62 -1.33
CA ALA A 39 0.65 13.69 -1.75
C ALA A 39 0.40 12.29 -1.20
N ARG A 40 0.55 11.26 -2.03
CA ARG A 40 0.40 9.85 -1.62
C ARG A 40 1.73 9.27 -1.17
N VAL A 41 1.80 8.83 0.08
CA VAL A 41 2.91 8.03 0.61
C VAL A 41 2.59 6.55 0.39
N HIS A 42 3.44 5.84 -0.35
CA HIS A 42 3.29 4.40 -0.57
C HIS A 42 4.20 3.65 0.39
N VAL A 43 3.62 3.00 1.40
CA VAL A 43 4.35 2.14 2.33
C VAL A 43 4.44 0.73 1.76
N GLY A 44 5.59 0.09 1.88
CA GLY A 44 5.79 -1.30 1.45
C GLY A 44 5.04 -2.31 2.34
N LYS A 45 4.94 -3.56 1.87
CA LYS A 45 4.38 -4.64 2.69
C LYS A 45 5.30 -4.93 3.87
N GLN A 46 4.81 -4.78 5.10
CA GLN A 46 5.54 -5.16 6.31
C GLN A 46 5.45 -6.68 6.52
N ARG A 47 6.61 -7.35 6.63
CA ARG A 47 6.71 -8.76 7.00
C ARG A 47 7.04 -8.85 8.48
N THR A 48 6.06 -9.25 9.29
CA THR A 48 6.23 -9.43 10.74
C THR A 48 6.67 -10.84 11.12
N ASP A 49 6.44 -11.80 10.22
CA ASP A 49 6.70 -13.22 10.47
C ASP A 49 8.20 -13.52 10.55
N ASP A 50 9.01 -12.73 9.86
CA ASP A 50 10.47 -12.81 9.88
C ASP A 50 11.07 -12.27 11.20
N ILE A 51 10.28 -11.56 12.01
CA ILE A 51 10.77 -10.89 13.23
C ILE A 51 10.83 -11.88 14.38
N GLN A 52 12.03 -12.38 14.68
CA GLN A 52 12.28 -13.14 15.89
C GLN A 52 12.43 -12.20 17.10
N THR A 53 11.55 -12.34 18.08
CA THR A 53 11.65 -11.58 19.33
C THR A 53 12.69 -12.18 20.27
N ARG A 54 13.23 -11.36 21.17
CA ARG A 54 14.16 -11.82 22.20
C ARG A 54 13.46 -12.81 23.12
N LYS A 55 13.98 -14.05 23.19
CA LYS A 55 13.47 -15.09 24.09
C LYS A 55 13.95 -14.85 25.52
N VAL A 56 13.16 -14.10 26.28
CA VAL A 56 13.40 -13.87 27.72
C VAL A 56 13.20 -15.15 28.53
N LYS A 57 13.77 -15.20 29.75
CA LYS A 57 13.76 -16.40 30.60
C LYS A 57 12.35 -16.93 30.88
N ALA A 58 11.38 -16.03 31.08
CA ALA A 58 9.98 -16.37 31.34
C ALA A 58 9.29 -17.10 30.17
N LEU A 59 9.76 -16.93 28.93
CA LEU A 59 9.17 -17.54 27.73
C LEU A 59 9.84 -18.86 27.34
N LYS A 60 10.91 -19.27 28.04
CA LYS A 60 11.61 -20.51 27.75
C LYS A 60 10.87 -21.66 28.43
N LYS A 61 10.57 -22.74 27.68
CA LYS A 61 10.03 -23.98 28.26
C LYS A 61 10.98 -24.48 29.34
N THR A 62 10.47 -24.63 30.55
CA THR A 62 11.15 -25.33 31.64
C THR A 62 10.95 -26.82 31.45
N PRO A 63 12.01 -27.64 31.42
CA PRO A 63 11.84 -29.08 31.53
C PRO A 63 11.46 -29.39 32.98
N LEU A 64 10.20 -29.78 33.22
CA LEU A 64 9.63 -30.47 34.41
C LEU A 64 8.28 -29.87 34.84
N VAL A 65 7.23 -30.09 34.05
CA VAL A 65 5.88 -30.45 34.50
C VAL A 65 5.24 -31.13 33.29
N GLU A 66 5.24 -32.46 33.25
CA GLU A 66 4.34 -33.21 32.38
C GLU A 66 2.92 -32.78 32.77
N ALA A 67 2.18 -32.21 31.83
CA ALA A 67 0.77 -31.94 32.03
C ALA A 67 0.06 -33.29 32.21
N THR A 68 -0.17 -33.69 33.45
CA THR A 68 -1.17 -34.70 33.78
C THR A 68 -2.49 -34.25 33.15
N PRO A 69 -3.12 -35.04 32.26
CA PRO A 69 -4.47 -34.71 31.81
C PRO A 69 -5.39 -34.80 33.03
N ASN A 70 -6.03 -33.69 33.39
CA ASN A 70 -7.14 -33.69 34.33
C ASN A 70 -8.22 -34.60 33.76
N ASN A 71 -8.34 -35.80 34.34
CA ASN A 71 -9.47 -36.69 34.10
C ASN A 71 -10.56 -36.30 35.10
N ASP A 72 -11.52 -35.50 34.64
CA ASP A 72 -12.78 -35.28 35.32
C ASP A 72 -13.58 -36.60 35.27
N ALA A 73 -13.48 -37.43 36.31
CA ALA A 73 -14.24 -38.67 36.44
C ALA A 73 -14.94 -38.77 37.80
N VAL A 74 -16.23 -38.43 37.76
CA VAL A 74 -17.38 -39.06 38.43
C VAL A 74 -17.42 -39.09 39.97
N MET A 75 -18.39 -38.33 40.48
CA MET A 75 -18.98 -38.43 41.81
C MET A 75 -19.62 -39.82 42.01
N GLU A 76 -19.25 -40.53 43.06
CA GLU A 76 -20.07 -41.60 43.64
C GLU A 76 -20.69 -41.04 44.94
N ASP A 77 -21.95 -40.63 44.86
CA ASP A 77 -22.86 -40.52 46.00
C ASP A 77 -23.57 -41.88 46.16
N GLU A 78 -23.37 -42.49 47.35
CA GLU A 78 -23.98 -43.70 47.94
C GLU A 78 -23.86 -45.08 47.25
#